data_AF-A0A7C0Y0L8-F1
#
_entry.id   AF-A0A7C0Y0L8-F1
#
_cell.length_a   1.000
_cell.length_b   1.000
_cell.length_c   1.000
_cell.angle_alpha   90.00
_cell.angle_beta   90.00
_cell.angle_gamma   90.00
#
_symmetry.space_group_name_H-M   'P 1'
#
loop_
_entity.id
_entity.type
_entity.pdbx_description
1 polymer ?
#
loop_
_entity_poly.entity_id
_entity_poly.type
_entity_poly.pdbx_seq_one_letter_code
_entity_poly.pdbx_strand_id
1 'polypeptide(L)'
;MSDELDKLVRYSPRRYVAILWAISLGLKSWSTIKHFVEGVVGHIPDNKFNKLLQNLIKYGFVEKTENLEYKVIDPLLPKAIEQLRRNYGV
;
A
#
# COMPACT_ATOMS: atom_id res chain seq x y z
N MET A 1 -8.35 -10.72 8.99
CA MET A 1 -7.43 -9.86 8.22
C MET A 1 -8.10 -9.21 7.02
N SER A 2 -8.89 -9.92 6.19
CA SER A 2 -9.60 -9.34 5.02
C SER A 2 -10.49 -8.15 5.39
N ASP A 3 -11.33 -8.29 6.42
CA ASP A 3 -12.30 -7.25 6.81
C ASP A 3 -11.66 -5.96 7.28
N GLU A 4 -10.49 -6.04 7.93
CA GLU A 4 -9.78 -4.87 8.44
C GLU A 4 -9.06 -4.13 7.31
N LEU A 5 -8.50 -4.89 6.36
CA LEU A 5 -7.91 -4.33 5.15
C LEU A 5 -8.97 -3.61 4.31
N ASP A 6 -10.12 -4.24 4.09
CA ASP A 6 -11.24 -3.63 3.34
C ASP A 6 -11.75 -2.35 4.01
N LYS A 7 -11.89 -2.36 5.35
CA LYS A 7 -12.27 -1.18 6.12
C LYS A 7 -11.26 -0.04 6.02
N LEU A 8 -9.97 -0.34 5.89
CA LEU A 8 -8.94 0.68 5.70
C LEU A 8 -8.95 1.21 4.25
N VAL A 9 -8.99 0.29 3.29
CA VAL A 9 -8.88 0.58 1.84
C VAL A 9 -10.04 1.43 1.36
N ARG A 10 -11.29 1.19 1.82
CA ARG A 10 -12.50 1.90 1.36
C ARG A 10 -12.41 3.44 1.34
N TYR A 11 -11.59 4.05 2.20
CA TYR A 11 -11.47 5.52 2.31
C TYR A 11 -10.60 6.14 1.21
N SER A 12 -9.65 5.39 0.66
CA SER A 12 -8.81 5.86 -0.44
C SER A 12 -8.33 4.67 -1.27
N PRO A 13 -9.26 3.92 -1.89
CA PRO A 13 -9.02 2.55 -2.29
C PRO A 13 -7.90 2.44 -3.29
N ARG A 14 -7.94 3.24 -4.36
CA ARG A 14 -6.92 3.20 -5.41
C ARG A 14 -5.51 3.47 -4.87
N ARG A 15 -5.38 4.40 -3.92
CA ARG A 15 -4.08 4.80 -3.35
C ARG A 15 -3.53 3.72 -2.41
N TYR A 16 -4.36 3.16 -1.53
CA TYR A 16 -3.92 2.06 -0.65
C TYR A 16 -3.53 0.82 -1.46
N VAL A 17 -4.34 0.46 -2.46
CA VAL A 17 -4.07 -0.68 -3.34
C VAL A 17 -2.78 -0.47 -4.12
N ALA A 18 -2.55 0.73 -4.66
CA ALA A 18 -1.30 1.04 -5.36
C ALA A 18 -0.07 0.98 -4.44
N ILE A 19 -0.17 1.42 -3.18
CA ILE A 19 0.94 1.32 -2.20
C ILE A 19 1.26 -0.15 -1.93
N LEU A 20 0.25 -0.96 -1.65
CA LEU A 20 0.42 -2.39 -1.39
C LEU A 20 0.98 -3.12 -2.61
N TRP A 21 0.49 -2.76 -3.79
CA TRP A 21 0.98 -3.29 -5.05
C TRP A 21 2.46 -2.96 -5.27
N ALA A 22 2.87 -1.70 -5.09
CA ALA A 22 4.28 -1.28 -5.18
C ALA A 22 5.19 -2.13 -4.28
N ILE A 23 4.80 -2.32 -3.01
CA ILE A 23 5.59 -3.11 -2.06
C ILE A 23 5.61 -4.60 -2.45
N SER A 24 4.49 -5.13 -2.94
CA SER A 24 4.42 -6.52 -3.43
C SER A 24 5.31 -6.78 -4.66
N LEU A 25 5.58 -5.75 -5.46
CA LEU A 25 6.54 -5.79 -6.56
C LEU A 25 8.00 -5.70 -6.09
N GLY A 26 8.23 -5.57 -4.78
CA GLY A 26 9.56 -5.46 -4.19
C GLY A 26 10.09 -4.03 -4.11
N LEU A 27 9.25 -3.00 -4.29
CA LEU A 27 9.67 -1.61 -4.02
C LEU A 27 9.71 -1.37 -2.51
N LYS A 28 10.88 -0.98 -2.02
CA LYS A 28 11.17 -0.98 -0.59
C LYS A 28 11.33 0.40 0.02
N SER A 29 11.61 1.44 -0.77
CA SER A 29 11.88 2.79 -0.24
C SER A 29 10.67 3.70 -0.41
N TRP A 30 10.54 4.68 0.49
CA TRP A 30 9.43 5.64 0.46
C TRP A 30 9.30 6.34 -0.90
N SER A 31 10.43 6.79 -1.46
CA SER A 31 10.48 7.52 -2.73
C SER A 31 10.09 6.65 -3.92
N THR A 32 10.58 5.41 -3.98
CA THR A 32 10.26 4.49 -5.09
C THR A 32 8.80 4.05 -5.05
N ILE A 33 8.27 3.75 -3.86
CA ILE A 33 6.85 3.43 -3.67
C ILE A 33 5.99 4.63 -4.06
N LYS A 34 6.32 5.84 -3.59
CA LYS A 34 5.54 7.04 -3.93
C LYS A 34 5.54 7.29 -5.43
N HIS A 35 6.70 7.24 -6.08
CA HIS A 35 6.82 7.48 -7.51
C HIS A 35 5.96 6.50 -8.32
N PHE A 36 6.01 5.20 -7.98
CA PHE A 36 5.14 4.19 -8.58
C PHE A 36 3.66 4.53 -8.38
N VAL A 37 3.27 4.82 -7.14
CA VAL A 37 1.87 5.11 -6.79
C VAL A 37 1.35 6.31 -7.57
N GLU A 38 2.13 7.39 -7.65
CA GLU A 38 1.76 8.58 -8.43
C GLU A 38 1.63 8.29 -9.93
N GLY A 39 2.44 7.37 -10.48
CA GLY A 39 2.30 6.89 -11.84
C GLY A 39 0.99 6.11 -12.09
N VAL A 40 0.44 5.46 -11.07
CA VAL A 40 -0.79 4.66 -11.18
C VAL A 40 -2.05 5.49 -10.91
N VAL A 41 -2.04 6.37 -9.91
CA VAL A 41 -3.26 7.05 -9.41
C VAL A 41 -3.22 8.58 -9.51
N GLY A 42 -2.17 9.13 -10.12
CA GLY A 42 -1.91 10.56 -10.18
C GLY A 42 -1.26 11.11 -8.91
N HIS A 43 -0.94 12.40 -8.93
CA HIS A 43 -0.18 13.08 -7.88
C HIS A 43 -0.77 12.90 -6.47
N ILE A 44 0.11 12.69 -5.48
CA ILE A 44 -0.23 12.61 -4.06
C ILE A 44 0.73 13.50 -3.26
N PRO A 45 0.20 14.46 -2.48
CA PRO A 45 1.01 15.23 -1.54
C PRO A 45 1.74 14.34 -0.52
N ASP A 46 2.98 14.70 -0.18
CA ASP A 46 3.86 13.88 0.69
C ASP A 46 3.20 13.55 2.04
N ASN A 47 2.55 14.53 2.66
CA ASN A 47 1.83 14.36 3.93
C ASN A 47 0.70 13.33 3.82
N LYS A 48 -0.03 13.32 2.70
CA LYS A 48 -1.13 12.40 2.44
C LYS A 48 -0.58 11.01 2.20
N PHE A 49 0.45 10.86 1.35
CA PHE A 49 1.10 9.59 1.09
C PHE A 49 1.67 8.98 2.38
N ASN A 50 2.39 9.78 3.18
CA ASN A 50 2.92 9.34 4.46
C ASN A 50 1.79 8.87 5.41
N LYS A 51 0.67 9.61 5.49
CA LYS A 51 -0.48 9.19 6.30
C LYS A 51 -1.06 7.84 5.86
N LEU A 52 -1.16 7.58 4.56
CA LEU A 52 -1.66 6.30 4.04
C LEU A 52 -0.69 5.16 4.39
N LEU A 53 0.62 5.36 4.16
CA LEU A 53 1.64 4.36 4.47
C LEU A 53 1.70 4.06 5.97
N GLN A 54 1.65 5.07 6.82
CA GLN A 54 1.62 4.91 8.28
C GLN A 54 0.39 4.17 8.77
N ASN A 55 -0.77 4.37 8.12
CA ASN A 55 -1.95 3.57 8.46
C ASN A 55 -1.72 2.08 8.14
N LEU A 56 -1.14 1.75 6.98
CA LEU A 56 -0.82 0.35 6.65
C LEU A 56 0.12 -0.29 7.67
N ILE A 57 1.06 0.50 8.22
CA ILE A 57 1.97 0.05 9.28
C ILE A 57 1.23 -0.14 10.60
N LYS A 58 0.43 0.86 11.00
CA LYS A 58 -0.35 0.84 12.23
C LYS A 58 -1.28 -0.37 12.32
N TYR A 59 -1.86 -0.78 11.20
CA TYR A 59 -2.76 -1.93 11.10
C TYR A 59 -2.04 -3.26 10.77
N GLY A 60 -0.71 -3.27 10.71
CA GLY A 60 0.07 -4.51 10.55
C GLY A 60 0.00 -5.14 9.16
N PHE A 61 -0.33 -4.37 8.13
CA PHE A 61 -0.27 -4.85 6.73
C PHE A 61 1.12 -4.69 6.12
N VAL A 62 1.84 -3.68 6.59
CA VAL A 62 3.20 -3.33 6.15
C VAL A 62 4.07 -3.16 7.40
N GLU A 63 5.31 -3.59 7.35
CA GLU A 63 6.31 -3.23 8.35
C GLU A 63 7.36 -2.30 7.74
N LYS A 64 7.94 -1.45 8.59
CA LYS A 64 9.16 -0.72 8.27
C LYS A 64 10.30 -1.38 9.03
N THR A 65 11.25 -1.94 8.29
CA THR A 65 12.42 -2.62 8.84
C THR A 65 13.45 -1.63 9.39
N GLU A 66 14.43 -2.15 10.12
CA GLU A 66 15.58 -1.37 10.63
C GLU A 66 16.38 -0.68 9.51
N ASN A 67 16.40 -1.27 8.32
CA ASN A 67 17.04 -0.70 7.12
C ASN A 67 16.20 0.39 6.44
N LEU A 68 15.15 0.89 7.09
CA LEU A 68 14.19 1.86 6.55
C LEU A 68 13.43 1.37 5.29
N GLU A 69 13.43 0.05 5.05
CA GLU A 69 12.69 -0.61 3.97
C GLU A 69 11.27 -0.96 4.40
N TYR A 70 10.30 -0.87 3.49
CA TYR A 70 8.93 -1.33 3.68
C TYR A 70 8.73 -2.73 3.12
N LYS A 71 8.06 -3.60 3.88
CA LYS A 71 7.73 -4.97 3.48
C LYS A 71 6.30 -5.32 3.87
N VAL A 72 5.66 -6.19 3.10
CA VAL A 72 4.38 -6.79 3.46
C VAL A 72 4.61 -7.86 4.53
N ILE A 73 3.78 -7.86 5.58
CA ILE A 73 3.89 -8.82 6.70
C ILE A 73 3.24 -10.17 6.36
N ASP A 74 2.16 -10.18 5.57
CA ASP A 74 1.36 -11.39 5.28
C ASP A 74 1.69 -12.01 3.91
N PRO A 75 2.10 -13.30 3.84
CA PRO A 75 2.31 -14.00 2.56
C PRO A 75 1.04 -14.16 1.71
N LEU A 76 -0.16 -14.00 2.27
CA LEU A 76 -1.44 -14.04 1.54
C LEU A 76 -1.81 -12.69 0.92
N LEU A 77 -1.14 -11.60 1.30
CA LEU A 77 -1.45 -10.26 0.81
C LEU A 77 -1.39 -10.14 -0.74
N PRO A 78 -0.49 -10.81 -1.49
CA PRO A 78 -0.47 -10.72 -2.95
C PRO A 78 -1.79 -11.14 -3.62
N LYS A 79 -2.44 -12.19 -3.11
CA LYS A 79 -3.76 -12.64 -3.62
C LYS A 79 -4.85 -11.61 -3.30
N ALA A 80 -4.83 -11.06 -2.09
CA ALA A 80 -5.76 -10.00 -1.69
C ALA A 80 -5.57 -8.72 -2.51
N ILE A 81 -4.33 -8.31 -2.76
CA ILE A 81 -4.00 -7.15 -3.60
C ILE A 81 -4.56 -7.34 -5.01
N GLU A 82 -4.36 -8.50 -5.62
CA GLU A 82 -4.88 -8.79 -6.96
C GLU A 82 -6.42 -8.70 -7.01
N GLN A 83 -7.11 -9.19 -5.99
CA GLN A 83 -8.56 -9.03 -5.89
C GLN A 83 -8.98 -7.57 -5.74
N LEU A 84 -8.31 -6.81 -4.86
CA LEU A 84 -8.58 -5.39 -4.65
C LEU A 84 -8.33 -4.56 -5.91
N ARG A 85 -7.28 -4.88 -6.67
CA ARG A 85 -6.96 -4.25 -7.95
C ARG A 85 -8.09 -4.38 -8.97
N ARG A 86 -8.64 -5.59 -9.10
CA ARG A 86 -9.82 -5.84 -9.93
C ARG A 86 -11.05 -5.06 -9.46
N ASN A 87 -11.28 -5.03 -8.14
CA ASN A 87 -12.44 -4.35 -7.55
C ASN A 87 -12.39 -2.82 -7.71
N TYR A 88 -11.19 -2.22 -7.69
CA TYR A 88 -11.03 -0.76 -7.69
C TYR A 88 -10.45 -0.16 -8.98
N GLY A 89 -10.22 -0.99 -10.00
CA GLY A 89 -9.74 -0.54 -11.31
C GLY A 89 -8.33 0.04 -11.27
N VAL A 90 -7.39 -0.73 -10.70
CA VAL A 90 -5.97 -0.33 -10.53
C VAL A 90 -5.02 -1.41 -11.01
#